data_AF-A0A0F9RIW3-F1
#
_entry.id   AF-A0A0F9RIW3-F1
#
_cell.length_a   1.000
_cell.length_b   1.000
_cell.length_c   1.000
_cell.angle_alpha   90.00
_cell.angle_beta   90.00
_cell.angle_gamma   90.00
#
_symmetry.space_group_name_H-M   'P 1'
#
loop_
_entity.id
_entity.type
_entity.pdbx_description
1 polymer ?
#
loop_
_entity_poly.entity_id
_entity_poly.type
_entity_poly.pdbx_seq_one_letter_code
_entity_poly.pdbx_strand_id
1 'polypeptide(L)'
;MTPKAHDFIGAMTLEAVSNQSVPLPQNKNALAYFDYLDLVKRADLMLIAPATADFIAHIAQGLASDLLQTLVLARGCPMLIAPAMNENMWKNRITAQNVEKLKKSDVNFVGPGSGDLACGDEGIGRLADIDEILKAVQKITG
;
A
#
# COMPACT_ATOMS: atom_id res chain seq x y z
N MET A 1 -3.38 -6.47 -6.92
CA MET A 1 -2.28 -6.74 -5.95
C MET A 1 -0.93 -6.62 -6.65
N THR A 2 0.21 -6.49 -5.94
CA THR A 2 1.53 -6.53 -6.59
C THR A 2 1.95 -7.97 -6.90
N PRO A 3 2.89 -8.21 -7.85
CA PRO A 3 3.43 -9.54 -8.11
C PRO A 3 3.99 -10.22 -6.85
N LYS A 4 4.82 -9.51 -6.08
CA LYS A 4 5.44 -10.06 -4.87
C LYS A 4 4.41 -10.40 -3.77
N ALA A 5 3.30 -9.67 -3.69
CA ALA A 5 2.24 -9.99 -2.72
C ALA A 5 1.54 -11.31 -3.03
N HIS A 6 1.43 -11.68 -4.32
CA HIS A 6 0.83 -12.93 -4.76
C HIS A 6 1.60 -14.17 -4.26
N ASP A 7 2.91 -14.02 -4.00
CA ASP A 7 3.74 -15.10 -3.45
C ASP A 7 3.45 -15.38 -1.96
N PHE A 8 2.81 -14.44 -1.25
CA PHE A 8 2.44 -14.59 0.18
C PHE A 8 0.97 -14.96 0.35
N ILE A 9 0.06 -14.30 -0.38
CA ILE A 9 -1.37 -14.56 -0.34
C ILE A 9 -1.89 -14.61 -1.78
N GLY A 10 -2.52 -15.71 -2.17
CA GLY A 10 -3.08 -15.87 -3.50
C GLY A 10 -4.34 -15.03 -3.71
N ALA A 11 -4.59 -14.60 -4.95
CA ALA A 11 -5.75 -13.78 -5.30
C ALA A 11 -7.09 -14.40 -4.86
N MET A 12 -7.25 -15.72 -5.03
CA MET A 12 -8.47 -16.44 -4.63
C MET A 12 -8.84 -16.22 -3.15
N THR A 13 -7.85 -16.08 -2.26
CA THR A 13 -8.11 -15.81 -0.85
C THR A 13 -8.73 -14.42 -0.67
N LEU A 14 -8.15 -13.42 -1.36
CA LEU A 14 -8.63 -12.04 -1.32
C LEU A 14 -10.00 -11.89 -2.01
N GLU A 15 -10.23 -12.60 -3.12
CA GLU A 15 -11.52 -12.64 -3.81
C GLU A 15 -12.61 -13.24 -2.91
N ALA A 16 -12.30 -14.33 -2.20
CA ALA A 16 -13.25 -14.98 -1.30
C ALA A 16 -13.66 -14.09 -0.12
N VAL A 17 -12.73 -13.32 0.47
CA VAL A 17 -13.05 -12.45 1.62
C VAL A 17 -13.62 -11.09 1.23
N SER A 18 -13.28 -10.57 0.04
CA SER A 18 -13.77 -9.27 -0.43
C SER A 18 -15.03 -9.37 -1.29
N ASN A 19 -15.32 -10.55 -1.84
CA ASN A 19 -16.34 -10.76 -2.88
C ASN A 19 -16.15 -9.82 -4.08
N GLN A 20 -14.90 -9.48 -4.40
CA GLN A 20 -14.50 -8.63 -5.53
C GLN A 20 -13.40 -9.30 -6.33
N SER A 21 -13.34 -9.05 -7.63
CA SER A 21 -12.25 -9.50 -8.49
C SER A 21 -10.92 -8.85 -8.07
N VAL A 22 -9.85 -9.65 -8.00
CA VAL A 22 -8.53 -9.13 -7.65
C VAL A 22 -7.66 -9.09 -8.91
N PRO A 23 -7.23 -7.91 -9.37
CA PRO A 23 -6.37 -7.82 -10.53
C PRO A 23 -5.05 -8.57 -10.30
N LEU A 24 -4.84 -9.57 -11.16
CA LEU A 24 -3.64 -10.40 -11.18
C LEU A 24 -2.51 -9.74 -11.98
N PRO A 25 -1.25 -9.85 -11.53
CA PRO A 25 -0.08 -9.35 -12.24
C PRO A 25 0.05 -9.83 -13.69
N GLN A 26 -0.33 -11.08 -13.95
CA GLN A 26 -0.28 -11.73 -15.26
C GLN A 26 -1.45 -11.36 -16.18
N ASN A 27 -2.46 -10.64 -15.68
CA ASN A 27 -3.64 -10.32 -16.47
C ASN A 27 -3.34 -9.16 -17.42
N LYS A 28 -3.01 -9.51 -18.68
CA LYS A 28 -2.67 -8.57 -19.75
C LYS A 28 -3.90 -8.02 -20.48
N ASN A 29 -5.12 -8.25 -19.98
CA ASN A 29 -6.32 -7.74 -20.63
C ASN A 29 -6.38 -6.21 -20.49
N ALA A 30 -6.07 -5.51 -21.58
CA ALA A 30 -6.06 -4.05 -21.64
C ALA A 30 -7.45 -3.44 -21.37
N LEU A 31 -8.55 -4.15 -21.61
CA LEU A 31 -9.89 -3.65 -21.32
C LEU A 31 -10.18 -3.62 -19.82
N ALA A 32 -9.75 -4.66 -19.09
CA ALA A 32 -9.88 -4.70 -17.64
C ALA A 32 -9.11 -3.56 -16.95
N TYR A 33 -8.07 -3.03 -17.60
CA TYR A 33 -7.32 -1.87 -17.10
C TYR A 33 -8.20 -0.61 -16.94
N PHE A 34 -9.10 -0.35 -17.90
CA PHE A 34 -10.00 0.80 -17.83
C PHE A 34 -11.00 0.69 -16.68
N ASP A 35 -11.50 -0.52 -16.42
CA ASP A 35 -12.42 -0.77 -15.31
C ASP A 35 -11.77 -0.41 -13.96
N TYR A 36 -10.48 -0.74 -13.76
CA TYR A 36 -9.76 -0.41 -12.54
C TYR A 36 -9.44 1.09 -12.42
N LEU A 37 -9.21 1.78 -13.54
CA LEU A 37 -9.05 3.24 -13.53
C LEU A 37 -10.33 3.93 -13.05
N ASP A 38 -11.48 3.48 -13.54
CA ASP A 38 -12.76 4.06 -13.13
C ASP A 38 -13.17 3.64 -11.70
N LEU A 39 -12.66 2.50 -11.21
CA LEU A 39 -12.75 2.14 -9.80
C LEU A 39 -12.01 3.15 -8.91
N VAL A 40 -10.73 3.44 -9.19
CA VAL A 40 -9.92 4.32 -8.31
C VAL A 40 -10.31 5.79 -8.40
N LYS A 41 -10.95 6.22 -9.49
CA LYS A 41 -11.53 7.57 -9.59
C LYS A 41 -12.74 7.76 -8.68
N ARG A 42 -13.50 6.69 -8.42
CA ARG A 42 -14.74 6.73 -7.62
C ARG A 42 -14.53 6.30 -6.17
N ALA A 43 -13.36 5.79 -5.82
CA ALA A 43 -13.05 5.35 -4.47
C ALA A 43 -12.97 6.55 -3.52
N ASP A 44 -13.50 6.42 -2.31
CA ASP A 44 -13.38 7.45 -1.27
C ASP A 44 -11.96 7.51 -0.66
N LEU A 45 -11.24 6.39 -0.71
CA LEU A 45 -9.90 6.24 -0.17
C LEU A 45 -9.12 5.13 -0.90
N MET A 46 -7.81 5.34 -1.10
CA MET A 46 -6.88 4.29 -1.46
C MET A 46 -5.98 3.93 -0.26
N LEU A 47 -6.15 2.72 0.27
CA LEU A 47 -5.33 2.17 1.37
C LEU A 47 -4.31 1.16 0.84
N ILE A 48 -3.03 1.34 1.17
CA ILE A 48 -1.98 0.36 0.95
C ILE A 48 -1.50 -0.18 2.31
N ALA A 49 -1.87 -1.42 2.62
CA ALA A 49 -1.54 -2.08 3.89
C ALA A 49 -1.30 -3.58 3.67
N PRO A 50 -0.08 -4.11 3.93
CA PRO A 50 1.15 -3.37 4.21
C PRO A 50 1.73 -2.68 2.97
N ALA A 51 2.44 -1.57 3.16
CA ALA A 51 3.31 -0.97 2.17
C ALA A 51 4.79 -1.28 2.46
N THR A 52 5.46 -1.91 1.51
CA THR A 52 6.89 -2.21 1.63
C THR A 52 7.75 -0.99 1.30
N ALA A 53 9.02 -1.00 1.72
CA ALA A 53 9.99 0.03 1.33
C ALA A 53 10.11 0.16 -0.20
N ASP A 54 10.06 -0.98 -0.90
CA ASP A 54 10.09 -1.07 -2.36
C ASP A 54 8.92 -0.32 -2.99
N PHE A 55 7.69 -0.60 -2.53
CA PHE A 55 6.50 0.10 -3.01
C PHE A 55 6.57 1.61 -2.75
N ILE A 56 6.96 2.00 -1.53
CA ILE A 56 7.12 3.42 -1.13
C ILE A 56 8.15 4.12 -2.03
N ALA A 57 9.29 3.48 -2.32
CA ALA A 57 10.31 4.05 -3.19
C ALA A 57 9.79 4.28 -4.61
N HIS A 58 9.07 3.32 -5.19
CA HIS A 58 8.52 3.45 -6.54
C HIS A 58 7.55 4.64 -6.64
N ILE A 59 6.56 4.70 -5.76
CA ILE A 59 5.55 5.76 -5.82
C ILE A 59 6.13 7.13 -5.46
N ALA A 60 7.12 7.20 -4.57
CA ALA A 60 7.82 8.44 -4.25
C ALA A 60 8.56 9.01 -5.46
N GLN A 61 9.00 8.17 -6.40
CA GLN A 61 9.64 8.59 -7.64
C GLN A 61 8.68 8.69 -8.83
N GLY A 62 7.38 8.45 -8.63
CA GLY A 62 6.39 8.48 -9.71
C GLY A 62 6.53 7.32 -10.69
N LEU A 63 7.07 6.18 -10.24
CA LEU A 63 7.18 4.97 -11.05
C LEU A 63 5.85 4.19 -11.03
N ALA A 64 5.49 3.64 -12.19
CA ALA A 64 4.27 2.87 -12.41
C ALA A 64 4.62 1.52 -13.06
N SER A 65 5.45 0.73 -12.38
CA SER A 65 6.02 -0.52 -12.91
C SER A 65 5.05 -1.70 -12.87
N ASP A 66 3.94 -1.58 -12.14
CA ASP A 66 2.83 -2.52 -12.17
C ASP A 66 1.47 -1.81 -12.15
N LEU A 67 0.39 -2.59 -12.28
CA LEU A 67 -0.98 -2.07 -12.29
C LEU A 67 -1.30 -1.30 -11.00
N LEU A 68 -0.97 -1.82 -9.82
CA LEU A 68 -1.28 -1.14 -8.56
C LEU A 68 -0.55 0.21 -8.47
N GLN A 69 0.73 0.24 -8.85
CA GLN A 69 1.51 1.49 -8.88
C GLN A 69 0.94 2.48 -9.90
N THR A 70 0.44 2.01 -11.05
CA THR A 70 -0.19 2.93 -12.01
C THR A 70 -1.51 3.48 -11.48
N LEU A 71 -2.32 2.63 -10.85
CA LEU A 71 -3.56 3.05 -10.20
C LEU A 71 -3.32 4.06 -9.08
N VAL A 72 -2.21 3.92 -8.34
CA VAL A 72 -1.80 4.92 -7.33
C VAL A 72 -1.57 6.28 -7.96
N LEU A 73 -0.90 6.36 -9.11
CA LEU A 73 -0.69 7.65 -9.80
C LEU A 73 -1.97 8.20 -10.43
N ALA A 74 -2.88 7.33 -10.87
CA ALA A 74 -4.12 7.71 -11.53
C ALA A 74 -5.28 8.02 -10.55
N ARG A 75 -5.10 7.80 -9.25
CA ARG A 75 -6.16 7.95 -8.24
C ARG A 75 -6.71 9.38 -8.20
N GLY A 76 -8.01 9.50 -7.95
CA GLY A 76 -8.68 10.79 -7.73
C GLY A 76 -8.95 11.09 -6.25
N CYS A 77 -8.48 10.24 -5.34
CA CYS A 77 -8.88 10.23 -3.93
C CYS A 77 -7.69 10.31 -2.96
N PRO A 78 -7.96 10.60 -1.67
CA PRO A 78 -6.95 10.51 -0.62
C PRO A 78 -6.26 9.16 -0.59
N MET A 79 -5.00 9.15 -0.15
CA MET A 79 -4.22 7.93 0.02
C MET A 79 -3.79 7.79 1.47
N LEU A 80 -3.88 6.56 1.98
CA LEU A 80 -3.34 6.14 3.28
C LEU A 80 -2.38 4.98 3.08
N ILE A 81 -1.20 5.08 3.69
CA ILE A 81 -0.15 4.07 3.64
C ILE A 81 0.11 3.54 5.06
N ALA A 82 0.04 2.22 5.22
CA ALA A 82 0.45 1.53 6.43
C ALA A 82 1.75 0.76 6.17
N PRO A 83 2.94 1.34 6.46
CA PRO A 83 4.21 0.70 6.16
C PRO A 83 4.45 -0.53 7.04
N ALA A 84 5.12 -1.54 6.46
CA ALA A 84 5.67 -2.67 7.22
C ALA A 84 6.98 -3.16 6.59
N MET A 85 8.05 -3.24 7.38
CA MET A 85 9.39 -3.64 6.96
C MET A 85 10.30 -3.87 8.17
N ASN A 86 11.48 -4.47 7.96
CA ASN A 86 12.49 -4.56 9.01
C ASN A 86 12.88 -3.17 9.55
N GLU A 87 13.24 -3.09 10.82
CA GLU A 87 13.61 -1.83 11.49
C GLU A 87 14.72 -1.05 10.77
N ASN A 88 15.78 -1.74 10.32
CA ASN A 88 16.88 -1.09 9.62
C ASN A 88 16.44 -0.54 8.26
N MET A 89 15.47 -1.17 7.60
CA MET A 89 14.87 -0.62 6.37
C MET A 89 14.06 0.64 6.66
N TRP A 90 13.33 0.67 7.79
CA TRP A 90 12.55 1.84 8.19
C TRP A 90 13.44 3.01 8.62
N LYS A 91 14.47 2.75 9.43
CA LYS A 91 15.47 3.73 9.87
C LYS A 91 16.40 4.20 8.74
N ASN A 92 16.37 3.55 7.58
CA ASN A 92 17.21 3.92 6.46
C ASN A 92 16.87 5.34 5.96
N ARG A 93 17.91 6.16 5.76
CA ARG A 93 17.75 7.56 5.32
C ARG A 93 17.01 7.70 3.99
N ILE A 94 17.17 6.76 3.06
CA ILE A 94 16.50 6.77 1.75
C ILE A 94 15.00 6.51 1.93
N THR A 95 14.62 5.53 2.76
CA THR A 95 13.22 5.26 3.11
C THR A 95 12.58 6.49 3.76
N ALA A 96 13.25 7.07 4.76
CA ALA A 96 12.78 8.27 5.42
C ALA A 96 12.57 9.44 4.44
N GLN A 97 13.49 9.66 3.50
CA GLN A 97 13.36 10.68 2.46
C GLN A 97 12.15 10.44 1.53
N ASN A 98 11.91 9.18 1.14
CA ASN A 98 10.75 8.84 0.31
C ASN A 98 9.44 9.06 1.08
N VAL A 99 9.38 8.65 2.34
CA VAL A 99 8.22 8.87 3.22
C VAL A 99 7.93 10.37 3.36
N GLU A 100 8.95 11.18 3.66
CA GLU A 100 8.80 12.63 3.80
C GLU A 100 8.41 13.30 2.48
N LYS A 101 8.91 12.82 1.34
CA LYS A 101 8.50 13.30 0.01
C LYS A 101 7.00 13.04 -0.21
N LEU A 102 6.53 11.83 0.10
CA LEU A 102 5.11 11.47 -0.06
C LEU A 102 4.20 12.23 0.89
N LYS A 103 4.59 12.43 2.15
CA LYS A 103 3.83 13.26 3.10
C LYS A 103 3.66 14.71 2.61
N LYS A 104 4.70 15.28 1.99
CA LYS A 104 4.63 16.62 1.36
C LYS A 104 3.76 16.66 0.10
N SER A 105 3.37 15.50 -0.42
CA SER A 105 2.47 15.34 -1.55
C SER A 105 1.10 14.78 -1.11
N ASP A 106 0.66 15.16 0.10
CA ASP A 106 -0.66 14.84 0.69
C ASP A 106 -0.97 13.34 0.82
N VAL A 107 0.06 12.49 0.92
CA VAL A 107 -0.10 11.08 1.25
C VAL A 107 -0.11 10.90 2.76
N ASN A 108 -1.16 10.29 3.28
CA ASN A 108 -1.31 9.99 4.71
C ASN A 108 -0.58 8.70 5.06
N PHE A 109 -0.08 8.63 6.29
CA PHE A 109 0.61 7.44 6.83
C PHE A 109 0.02 7.06 8.19
N VAL A 110 -0.04 5.75 8.47
CA VAL A 110 -0.39 5.18 9.77
C VAL A 110 0.66 4.14 10.18
N GLY A 111 1.33 4.36 11.32
CA GLY A 111 2.46 3.54 11.76
C GLY A 111 3.81 3.93 11.13
N PRO A 112 4.79 3.01 11.10
CA PRO A 112 4.69 1.60 11.47
C PRO A 112 4.47 1.41 12.98
N GLY A 113 3.95 0.25 13.37
CA GLY A 113 3.90 -0.19 14.77
C GLY A 113 5.28 -0.64 15.30
N SER A 114 5.34 -0.85 16.61
CA SER A 114 6.49 -1.41 17.32
C SER A 114 6.16 -2.73 17.99
N GLY A 115 7.15 -3.61 18.16
CA GLY A 115 7.03 -4.88 18.87
C GLY A 115 7.92 -5.95 18.26
N ASP A 116 7.57 -7.22 18.48
CA ASP A 116 8.31 -8.36 17.93
C ASP A 116 8.30 -8.34 16.39
N LEU A 117 9.49 -8.40 15.81
CA LEU A 117 9.72 -8.49 14.37
C LEU A 117 9.99 -9.94 13.97
N ALA A 118 9.80 -10.25 12.68
CA ALA A 118 10.00 -11.62 12.15
C ALA A 118 11.43 -12.16 12.31
N CYS A 119 12.42 -11.29 12.55
CA CYS A 119 13.80 -11.68 12.83
C CYS A 119 14.05 -12.07 14.30
N GLY A 120 13.07 -11.90 15.20
CA GLY A 120 13.20 -12.15 16.64
C GLY A 120 13.64 -10.93 17.45
N ASP A 121 13.90 -9.79 16.79
CA ASP A 121 14.20 -8.52 17.45
C ASP A 121 12.90 -7.78 17.83
N GLU A 122 12.94 -6.99 18.90
CA GLU A 122 11.90 -6.01 19.23
C GLU A 122 12.27 -4.64 18.64
N GLY A 123 11.38 -4.02 17.88
CA GLY A 123 11.68 -2.73 17.26
C GLY A 123 10.53 -2.14 16.46
N ILE A 124 10.78 -0.99 15.84
CA ILE A 124 9.80 -0.33 14.95
C ILE A 124 9.83 -0.98 13.55
N GLY A 125 8.68 -1.11 12.90
CA GLY A 125 8.61 -1.63 11.53
C GLY A 125 7.50 -2.66 11.29
N ARG A 126 6.82 -3.11 12.34
CA ARG A 126 5.61 -3.93 12.22
C ARG A 126 4.51 -3.12 11.54
N LEU A 127 3.59 -3.80 10.85
CA LEU A 127 2.35 -3.16 10.41
C LEU A 127 1.62 -2.57 11.64
N ALA A 128 1.08 -1.36 11.51
CA ALA A 128 0.22 -0.78 12.54
C ALA A 128 -0.93 -1.72 12.91
N ASP A 129 -1.40 -1.65 14.14
CA ASP A 129 -2.51 -2.50 14.56
C ASP A 129 -3.79 -2.13 13.79
N ILE A 130 -4.65 -3.13 13.59
CA ILE A 130 -5.85 -2.98 12.74
C ILE A 130 -6.71 -1.81 13.22
N ASP A 131 -6.89 -1.66 14.53
CA ASP A 131 -7.67 -0.56 15.12
C ASP A 131 -7.08 0.83 14.81
N GLU A 132 -5.75 0.94 14.72
CA GLU A 132 -5.09 2.20 14.34
C GLU A 132 -5.31 2.50 12.87
N ILE A 133 -5.20 1.49 12.00
CA ILE A 133 -5.46 1.61 10.56
C ILE A 133 -6.92 2.03 10.35
N LEU A 134 -7.88 1.38 11.01
CA LEU A 134 -9.30 1.70 10.89
C LEU A 134 -9.63 3.11 11.38
N LYS A 135 -9.04 3.55 12.50
CA LYS A 135 -9.18 4.94 12.98
C LYS A 135 -8.62 5.94 11.98
N ALA A 136 -7.48 5.64 11.36
CA ALA A 136 -6.88 6.50 10.33
C ALA A 136 -7.76 6.56 9.07
N VAL A 137 -8.36 5.43 8.65
CA VAL A 137 -9.33 5.38 7.56
C VAL A 137 -10.53 6.29 7.85
N GLN A 138 -11.20 6.11 8.99
CA GLN A 138 -12.35 6.91 9.40
C GLN A 138 -12.03 8.40 9.46
N LYS A 139 -10.85 8.77 9.97
CA LYS A 139 -10.43 10.17 10.03
C LYS A 139 -10.32 10.83 8.66
N ILE A 140 -9.96 10.07 7.62
CA ILE A 140 -9.79 10.59 6.25
C ILE A 140 -11.12 10.60 5.50
N THR A 141 -11.97 9.58 5.67
CA THR A 141 -13.22 9.45 4.92
C THR A 141 -14.40 10.21 5.53
N GLY A 142 -14.31 10.61 6.80
CA GLY A 142 -15.45 11.08 7.58
C GLY A 142 -16.33 9.92 8.05
#